data_AF-A0A2I1DPE9-F1
#
_entry.id   AF-A0A2I1DPE9-F1
#
_cell.length_a   1.000
_cell.length_b   1.000
_cell.length_c   1.000
_cell.angle_alpha   90.00
_cell.angle_beta   90.00
_cell.angle_gamma   90.00
#
_symmetry.space_group_name_H-M   'P 1'
#
loop_
_entity.id
_entity.type
_entity.pdbx_description
1 polymer ?
#
loop_
_entity_poly.entity_id
_entity_poly.type
_entity_poly.pdbx_seq_one_letter_code
_entity_poly.pdbx_strand_id
1 'polypeptide(L)'
;MKIIEMEQNTAEWLSWRTGGIGGSDAPIIMGMSPFKDPYTLYSEKVGITKPAIPHPAAAKAMQRGHDLEPVARDLVNGITGEFFSPICGEHPHHPWMRLSADGISMDGDTLLEIKCPGIKDWETAVSGKVPE
;
A
#
# COMPACT_ATOMS: atom_id res chain seq x y z
N MET A 1 -2.85 5.19 17.33
CA MET A 1 -2.43 4.00 16.55
C MET A 1 -1.43 3.21 17.36
N LYS A 2 -1.46 1.87 17.32
CA LYS A 2 -0.37 1.04 17.85
C LYS A 2 0.66 0.85 16.72
N ILE A 3 1.86 1.38 16.89
CA ILE A 3 2.95 1.23 15.92
C ILE A 3 3.44 -0.22 15.94
N ILE A 4 3.67 -0.79 14.76
CA ILE A 4 4.27 -2.10 14.59
C ILE A 4 5.62 -1.91 13.90
N GLU A 5 6.70 -2.20 14.63
CA GLU A 5 8.06 -2.13 14.10
C GLU A 5 8.31 -3.32 13.17
N MET A 6 8.32 -3.05 11.86
CA MET A 6 8.66 -4.03 10.83
C MET A 6 9.09 -3.33 9.55
N GLU A 7 9.87 -4.03 8.74
CA GLU A 7 10.26 -3.59 7.41
C GLU A 7 9.19 -4.01 6.38
N GLN A 8 8.67 -3.05 5.60
CA GLN A 8 7.71 -3.33 4.53
C GLN A 8 8.37 -4.16 3.41
N ASN A 9 7.55 -4.82 2.58
CA ASN A 9 8.00 -5.70 1.48
C ASN A 9 8.76 -6.97 1.93
N THR A 10 8.79 -7.27 3.23
CA THR A 10 9.32 -8.52 3.77
C THR A 10 8.25 -9.61 3.87
N ALA A 11 8.67 -10.86 4.04
CA ALA A 11 7.76 -11.98 4.29
C ALA A 11 6.98 -11.81 5.61
N GLU A 12 7.61 -11.22 6.64
CA GLU A 12 6.97 -10.90 7.91
C GLU A 12 5.85 -9.87 7.70
N TRP A 13 6.11 -8.80 6.95
CA TRP A 13 5.11 -7.81 6.61
C TRP A 13 3.93 -8.40 5.81
N LEU A 14 4.21 -9.25 4.82
CA LEU A 14 3.18 -9.96 4.06
C LEU A 14 2.32 -10.86 4.97
N SER A 15 2.97 -11.61 5.87
CA SER A 15 2.28 -12.47 6.83
C SER A 15 1.42 -11.65 7.79
N TRP A 16 1.98 -10.57 8.34
CA TRP A 16 1.25 -9.64 9.19
C TRP A 16 -0.01 -9.19 8.46
N ARG A 17 0.08 -8.64 7.24
CA ARG A 17 -1.08 -8.15 6.46
C ARG A 17 -2.23 -9.14 6.25
N THR A 18 -2.01 -10.44 6.36
CA THR A 18 -3.09 -11.44 6.24
C THR A 18 -4.09 -11.39 7.40
N GLY A 19 -3.67 -11.03 8.61
CA GLY A 19 -4.52 -11.02 9.80
C GLY A 19 -5.48 -9.83 9.96
N GLY A 20 -5.71 -9.03 8.92
CA GLY A 20 -6.48 -7.79 8.99
C GLY A 20 -6.75 -7.17 7.63
N ILE A 21 -7.36 -6.00 7.61
CA ILE A 21 -7.78 -5.23 6.44
C ILE A 21 -6.95 -3.94 6.40
N GLY A 22 -6.34 -3.65 5.25
CA GLY A 22 -5.59 -2.42 5.00
C GLY A 22 -6.17 -1.56 3.86
N GLY A 23 -5.51 -0.44 3.57
CA GLY A 23 -5.95 0.51 2.54
C GLY A 23 -6.18 -0.12 1.15
N SER A 24 -5.30 -1.04 0.73
CA SER A 24 -5.44 -1.77 -0.55
C SER A 24 -6.62 -2.73 -0.60
N ASP A 25 -7.15 -3.14 0.55
CA ASP A 25 -8.29 -4.06 0.65
C ASP A 25 -9.63 -3.30 0.53
N ALA A 26 -9.64 -2.01 0.89
CA ALA A 26 -10.84 -1.17 0.88
C ALA A 26 -11.55 -1.12 -0.50
N PRO A 27 -10.89 -0.84 -1.64
CA PRO A 27 -11.59 -0.81 -2.94
C PRO A 27 -12.16 -2.18 -3.33
N ILE A 28 -11.53 -3.28 -2.88
CA ILE A 28 -12.05 -4.64 -3.12
C ILE A 28 -13.33 -4.86 -2.33
N ILE A 29 -13.33 -4.52 -1.04
CA ILE A 29 -14.49 -4.63 -0.14
C ILE A 29 -15.67 -3.79 -0.64
N MET A 30 -15.38 -2.59 -1.16
CA MET A 30 -16.38 -1.68 -1.72
C MET A 30 -16.90 -2.10 -3.10
N GLY A 31 -16.37 -3.19 -3.69
CA GLY A 31 -16.76 -3.65 -5.03
C GLY A 31 -16.27 -2.74 -6.17
N MET A 32 -15.24 -1.92 -5.91
CA MET A 32 -14.68 -0.96 -6.87
C MET A 32 -13.37 -1.45 -7.51
N SER A 33 -12.80 -2.55 -7.03
CA SER A 33 -11.56 -3.11 -7.58
C SER A 33 -11.81 -3.88 -8.88
N PRO A 34 -11.06 -3.60 -9.96
CA PRO A 34 -11.13 -4.39 -11.19
C PRO A 34 -10.34 -5.71 -11.09
N PHE A 35 -9.56 -5.90 -10.02
CA PHE A 35 -8.60 -7.01 -9.92
C PHE A 35 -9.10 -8.18 -9.08
N LYS A 36 -10.02 -7.93 -8.14
CA LYS A 36 -10.44 -8.91 -7.14
C LYS A 36 -11.80 -8.53 -6.57
N ASP A 37 -12.66 -9.53 -6.37
CA ASP A 37 -13.96 -9.38 -5.72
C ASP A 37 -13.88 -9.61 -4.19
N PRO A 38 -14.89 -9.16 -3.41
CA PRO A 38 -14.90 -9.33 -1.95
C PRO A 38 -14.79 -10.78 -1.46
N TYR A 39 -15.39 -11.75 -2.16
CA TYR A 39 -15.38 -13.14 -1.72
C TYR A 39 -13.99 -13.78 -1.92
N THR A 40 -13.31 -13.45 -3.01
CA THR A 40 -11.91 -13.85 -3.22
C THR A 40 -11.00 -13.27 -2.14
N LEU A 41 -11.14 -11.98 -1.80
CA LEU A 41 -10.38 -11.38 -0.70
C LEU A 41 -10.65 -12.07 0.65
N TYR A 42 -11.92 -12.32 0.98
CA TYR A 42 -12.29 -13.06 2.19
C TYR A 42 -11.61 -14.43 2.24
N SER A 43 -11.69 -15.20 1.14
CA SER A 43 -11.12 -16.55 1.03
C SER A 43 -9.61 -16.56 1.24
N GLU A 44 -8.90 -15.54 0.75
CA GLU A 44 -7.46 -15.37 1.00
C GLU A 44 -7.15 -15.02 2.45
N LYS A 45 -7.90 -14.10 3.06
CA LYS A 45 -7.67 -13.62 4.44
C LYS A 45 -7.92 -14.72 5.49
N VAL A 46 -8.86 -15.63 5.24
CA VAL A 46 -9.17 -16.76 6.13
C VAL A 46 -8.47 -18.06 5.74
N GLY A 47 -7.61 -18.03 4.71
CA GLY A 47 -6.78 -19.16 4.32
C GLY A 47 -7.50 -20.28 3.56
N ILE A 48 -8.70 -20.04 3.04
CA ILE A 48 -9.41 -20.98 2.15
C ILE A 48 -8.68 -21.11 0.81
N THR A 49 -8.16 -19.99 0.29
CA THR A 49 -7.39 -19.95 -0.95
C THR A 49 -6.06 -19.24 -0.73
N LYS A 50 -5.06 -19.58 -1.56
CA LYS A 50 -3.81 -18.81 -1.63
C LYS A 50 -3.99 -17.64 -2.61
N PRO A 51 -3.31 -16.50 -2.38
CA PRO A 51 -3.26 -15.43 -3.36
C PRO A 51 -2.78 -15.93 -4.72
N ALA A 52 -3.41 -15.44 -5.78
CA ALA A 52 -2.99 -15.77 -7.14
C ALA A 52 -1.56 -15.28 -7.40
N ILE A 53 -0.78 -16.07 -8.14
CA ILE A 53 0.53 -15.63 -8.62
C ILE A 53 0.31 -14.53 -9.66
N PRO A 54 0.86 -13.32 -9.48
CA PRO A 54 0.69 -12.24 -10.44
C PRO A 54 1.24 -12.62 -11.82
N HIS A 55 0.60 -12.12 -12.88
CA HIS A 55 1.17 -12.20 -14.22
C HIS A 55 2.59 -11.58 -14.22
N PRO A 56 3.57 -12.10 -14.99
CA PRO A 56 4.95 -11.59 -14.96
C PRO A 56 5.09 -10.09 -15.17
N ALA A 57 4.23 -9.49 -16.01
CA ALA A 57 4.20 -8.05 -16.20
C ALA A 57 3.76 -7.28 -14.94
N ALA A 58 2.75 -7.79 -14.23
CA ALA A 58 2.29 -7.21 -12.96
C ALA A 58 3.35 -7.36 -11.87
N ALA A 59 4.00 -8.53 -11.77
CA ALA A 59 5.11 -8.74 -10.84
C ALA A 59 6.26 -7.75 -11.07
N LYS A 60 6.63 -7.47 -12.33
CA LYS A 60 7.64 -6.45 -12.66
C LYS A 60 7.20 -5.03 -12.30
N ALA A 61 5.93 -4.70 -12.50
CA ALA A 61 5.38 -3.40 -12.11
C ALA A 61 5.38 -3.20 -10.58
N MET A 62 5.00 -4.24 -9.83
CA MET A 62 5.06 -4.25 -8.36
C MET A 62 6.50 -4.07 -7.87
N GLN A 63 7.46 -4.83 -8.43
CA GLN A 63 8.88 -4.71 -8.07
C GLN A 63 9.41 -3.30 -8.35
N ARG A 64 9.10 -2.73 -9.52
CA ARG A 64 9.47 -1.35 -9.84
C ARG A 64 8.88 -0.36 -8.84
N GLY A 65 7.66 -0.60 -8.35
CA GLY A 65 7.04 0.17 -7.27
C GLY A 65 7.90 0.15 -6.02
N HIS A 66 8.21 -1.05 -5.51
CA HIS A 66 9.04 -1.22 -4.32
C HIS A 66 10.43 -0.57 -4.46
N ASP A 67 11.07 -0.71 -5.64
CA ASP A 67 12.41 -0.17 -5.88
C ASP A 67 12.42 1.37 -5.92
N LEU A 68 11.36 1.99 -6.46
CA LEU A 68 11.28 3.44 -6.67
C LEU A 68 10.61 4.20 -5.53
N GLU A 69 9.84 3.54 -4.67
CA GLU A 69 9.15 4.18 -3.56
C GLU A 69 10.10 4.94 -2.62
N PRO A 70 11.27 4.41 -2.19
CA PRO A 70 12.23 5.18 -1.39
C PRO A 70 12.75 6.43 -2.11
N VAL A 71 13.05 6.32 -3.41
CA VAL A 71 13.53 7.44 -4.22
C VAL A 71 12.45 8.52 -4.33
N ALA A 72 11.20 8.12 -4.56
CA ALA A 72 10.07 9.04 -4.64
C ALA A 72 9.81 9.74 -3.30
N ARG A 73 9.93 9.01 -2.18
CA ARG A 73 9.81 9.57 -0.82
C ARG A 73 10.87 10.64 -0.56
N ASP A 74 12.12 10.37 -0.90
CA ASP A 74 13.22 11.32 -0.74
C ASP A 74 12.99 12.60 -1.57
N LEU A 75 12.45 12.47 -2.78
CA LEU A 75 12.06 13.61 -3.60
C LEU A 75 10.93 14.42 -2.97
N VAL A 76 9.89 13.77 -2.43
CA VAL A 76 8.80 14.46 -1.72
C VAL A 76 9.32 15.19 -0.49
N ASN A 77 10.20 14.56 0.29
CA ASN A 77 10.87 15.20 1.43
C ASN A 77 11.63 16.46 0.99
N GLY A 78 12.41 16.37 -0.09
CA GLY A 78 13.15 17.52 -0.62
C GLY A 78 12.27 18.65 -1.17
N ILE A 79 11.12 18.32 -1.77
CA ILE A 79 10.17 19.31 -2.32
C ILE A 79 9.39 20.01 -1.21
N THR A 80 8.96 19.26 -0.20
CA THR A 80 8.07 19.77 0.86
C THR A 80 8.83 20.38 2.03
N GLY A 81 10.09 19.97 2.25
CA GLY A 81 10.84 20.29 3.47
C GLY A 81 10.42 19.43 4.67
N GLU A 82 9.51 18.48 4.48
CA GLU A 82 9.06 17.54 5.50
C GLU A 82 9.96 16.30 5.57
N PHE A 83 9.83 15.55 6.66
CA PHE A 83 10.43 14.23 6.79
C PHE A 83 9.34 13.17 6.92
N PHE A 84 9.10 12.45 5.82
CA PHE A 84 8.23 11.29 5.80
C PHE A 84 9.03 10.00 6.00
N SER A 85 8.54 9.13 6.89
CA SER A 85 9.08 7.77 7.08
C SER A 85 8.00 6.70 6.93
N PRO A 86 8.27 5.53 6.34
CA PRO A 86 7.27 4.46 6.21
C PRO A 86 6.83 3.97 7.60
N ILE A 87 5.56 3.58 7.73
CA ILE A 87 5.02 3.11 9.01
C ILE A 87 4.01 1.98 8.84
N CYS A 88 4.08 1.00 9.75
CA CYS A 88 3.04 0.00 9.95
C CYS A 88 2.32 0.23 11.27
N GLY A 89 1.01 0.04 11.31
CA GLY A 89 0.23 0.25 12.51
C GLY A 89 -1.09 -0.50 12.55
N GLU A 90 -1.60 -0.68 13.76
CA GLU A 90 -2.90 -1.28 14.05
C GLU A 90 -3.79 -0.28 14.80
N HIS A 91 -5.10 -0.34 14.58
CA HIS A 91 -6.04 0.43 15.40
C HIS A 91 -6.04 -0.12 16.84
N PRO A 92 -5.93 0.73 17.88
CA PRO A 92 -5.72 0.29 19.26
C PRO A 92 -6.85 -0.59 19.83
N HIS A 93 -8.08 -0.40 19.35
CA HIS A 93 -9.25 -1.19 19.76
C HIS A 93 -9.73 -2.19 18.70
N HIS A 94 -9.19 -2.12 17.49
CA HIS A 94 -9.61 -2.95 16.36
C HIS A 94 -8.38 -3.44 15.60
N PRO A 95 -7.58 -4.38 16.15
CA PRO A 95 -6.28 -4.74 15.58
C PRO A 95 -6.33 -5.27 14.14
N TRP A 96 -7.51 -5.72 13.70
CA TRP A 96 -7.76 -6.11 12.32
C TRP A 96 -7.77 -4.90 11.35
N MET A 97 -7.97 -3.66 11.81
CA MET A 97 -7.79 -2.45 11.00
C MET A 97 -6.30 -2.08 11.00
N ARG A 98 -5.69 -2.10 9.81
CA ARG A 98 -4.24 -1.97 9.65
C ARG A 98 -3.85 -0.85 8.70
N LEU A 99 -2.75 -0.18 9.03
CA LEU A 99 -2.10 0.83 8.21
C LEU A 99 -0.73 0.33 7.77
N SER A 100 -0.44 0.47 6.49
CA SER A 100 0.88 0.27 5.89
C SER A 100 1.06 1.45 4.95
N ALA A 101 1.62 2.55 5.47
CA ALA A 101 1.74 3.80 4.73
C ALA A 101 3.15 3.95 4.18
N ASP A 102 3.25 4.50 2.98
CA ASP A 102 4.54 4.77 2.34
C ASP A 102 5.27 5.90 3.09
N GLY A 103 4.55 6.80 3.77
CA GLY A 103 5.15 7.74 4.70
C GLY A 103 4.17 8.31 5.71
N ILE A 104 4.70 8.77 6.84
CA ILE A 104 4.02 9.62 7.82
C ILE A 104 4.95 10.76 8.21
N SER A 105 4.42 11.98 8.33
CA SER A 105 5.18 13.15 8.79
C SER A 105 5.59 12.99 10.26
N MET A 106 6.60 13.74 10.69
CA MET A 106 7.14 13.68 12.05
C MET A 106 6.12 14.02 13.14
N ASP A 107 5.16 14.90 12.84
CA ASP A 107 4.05 15.25 13.75
C ASP A 107 2.90 14.23 13.73
N GLY A 108 2.89 13.32 12.74
CA GLY A 108 1.85 12.30 12.59
C GLY A 108 0.58 12.77 11.88
N ASP A 109 0.53 14.02 11.41
CA ASP A 109 -0.70 14.63 10.88
C ASP A 109 -0.91 14.37 9.38
N THR A 110 0.17 14.04 8.65
CA THR A 110 0.12 13.81 7.20
C THR A 110 0.59 12.41 6.85
N LEU A 111 -0.23 11.70 6.07
CA LEU A 111 0.15 10.44 5.42
C LEU A 111 0.60 10.70 3.99
N LEU A 112 1.60 9.94 3.56
CA LEU A 112 2.11 9.92 2.20
C LEU A 112 1.79 8.55 1.60
N GLU A 113 1.11 8.57 0.45
CA GLU A 113 0.86 7.41 -0.41
C GLU A 113 1.57 7.67 -1.75
N ILE A 114 2.46 6.78 -2.15
CA ILE A 114 3.31 6.88 -3.32
C ILE A 114 2.83 5.87 -4.35
N LYS A 115 2.73 6.33 -5.60
CA LYS A 115 2.56 5.45 -6.75
C LYS A 115 3.70 5.69 -7.72
N CYS A 116 4.35 4.61 -8.14
CA CYS A 116 5.28 4.62 -9.25
C CYS A 116 4.66 3.85 -10.41
N PRO A 117 3.69 4.44 -11.15
CA PRO A 117 2.93 3.69 -12.14
C PRO A 117 3.63 3.65 -13.50
N GLY A 118 2.99 3.01 -14.49
CA GLY A 118 3.42 3.05 -15.89
C GLY A 118 3.17 4.42 -16.53
N ILE A 119 3.62 4.59 -17.78
CA ILE A 119 3.61 5.90 -18.46
C ILE A 119 2.21 6.50 -18.60
N LYS A 120 1.19 5.69 -18.90
CA LYS A 120 -0.19 6.15 -19.10
C LYS A 120 -0.77 6.81 -17.84
N ASP A 121 -0.62 6.15 -16.70
CA ASP A 121 -1.13 6.65 -15.43
C ASP A 121 -0.28 7.84 -14.94
N TRP A 122 1.02 7.83 -15.23
CA TRP A 122 1.88 8.98 -14.97
C TRP A 122 1.45 10.22 -15.78
N GLU A 123 1.18 10.09 -17.08
CA GLU A 123 0.66 11.19 -17.90
C GLU A 123 -0.69 11.71 -17.38
N THR A 124 -1.55 10.80 -16.90
CA THR A 124 -2.81 11.16 -16.26
C THR A 124 -2.58 11.98 -14.99
N ALA A 125 -1.65 11.55 -14.12
CA ALA A 125 -1.26 12.27 -12.92
C ALA A 125 -0.68 13.66 -13.24
N VAL A 126 0.19 13.77 -14.24
CA VAL A 126 0.75 15.06 -14.70
C VAL A 126 -0.34 16.01 -15.21
N SER A 127 -1.44 15.48 -15.74
CA SER A 127 -2.61 16.29 -16.14
C SER A 127 -3.47 16.80 -14.98
N GLY A 128 -3.09 16.50 -13.72
CA GLY A 128 -3.83 16.90 -12.53
C GLY A 128 -4.99 15.97 -12.17
N LYS A 129 -5.03 14.75 -12.74
CA LYS A 129 -6.07 13.75 -12.46
C LYS A 129 -5.48 12.56 -11.72
N VAL A 130 -6.24 12.00 -10.79
CA VAL A 130 -5.87 10.73 -10.15
C VAL A 130 -6.20 9.58 -11.12
N PRO A 131 -5.25 8.71 -11.47
CA PRO A 131 -5.53 7.54 -12.31
C PRO A 131 -6.53 6.58 -11.63
N GLU A 132 -7.42 5.98 -12.42
CA GLU A 132 -8.35 4.92 -11.98
C GLU A 132 -7.70 3.53 -12.01
#